data_AF-A0A1L3ML94-F1
#
_entry.id   AF-A0A1L3ML94-F1
#
_cell.length_a   1.000
_cell.length_b   1.000
_cell.length_c   1.000
_cell.angle_alpha   90.00
_cell.angle_beta   90.00
_cell.angle_gamma   90.00
#
_symmetry.space_group_name_H-M   'P 1'
#
loop_
_entity.id
_entity.type
_entity.pdbx_description
1 polymer ?
#
loop_
_entity_poly.entity_id
_entity_poly.type
_entity_poly.pdbx_seq_one_letter_code
_entity_poly.pdbx_strand_id
1 'polypeptide(L)'
;MVQRVPKGRSTGIGKRPVDVITVADPGPKRVEDGAGVSGVAGDHIGDGRHHGGSDQAVYAFAREELDAWARELGRELPSGIFGENLTTSGIDVDASEIGDVWYVGTAVLEVRGPRVPCATFAERMGERGWVKRFAAHGRSGAYLQVVRPGEIRPGDTIAVEPSGSGLGVPTVLRAFLGDPGAARTAIDSGALAEHRRAELAKRL
;
A
#
# COMPACT_ATOMS: atom_id res chain seq x y z
N MET A 1 16.61 -8.61 28.88
CA MET A 1 15.24 -8.51 29.42
C MET A 1 14.29 -8.98 28.31
N VAL A 2 13.76 -10.20 28.40
CA VAL A 2 12.96 -10.80 27.33
C VAL A 2 11.56 -10.16 27.37
N GLN A 3 11.28 -9.26 26.43
CA GLN A 3 9.94 -8.69 26.30
C GLN A 3 9.00 -9.79 25.80
N ARG A 4 8.03 -10.15 26.64
CA ARG A 4 6.89 -10.99 26.26
C ARG A 4 6.10 -10.28 25.16
N VAL A 5 5.97 -10.92 23.99
CA VAL A 5 5.04 -10.52 22.94
C VAL A 5 3.61 -10.72 23.45
N PRO A 6 2.71 -9.72 23.40
CA PRO A 6 1.31 -9.88 23.78
C PRO A 6 0.60 -10.90 22.89
N LYS A 7 -0.27 -11.73 23.47
CA LYS A 7 -1.16 -12.63 22.70
C LYS A 7 -2.19 -11.81 21.91
N GLY A 8 -1.87 -11.58 20.65
CA GLY A 8 -2.74 -11.12 19.58
C GLY A 8 -2.06 -11.50 18.27
N ARG A 9 -2.80 -11.88 17.22
CA ARG A 9 -2.18 -12.15 15.91
C ARG A 9 -1.42 -10.89 15.48
N SER A 10 -0.11 -11.00 15.21
CA SER A 10 0.71 -9.86 14.80
C SER A 10 0.20 -9.33 13.46
N THR A 11 -0.25 -8.09 13.46
CA THR A 11 -0.74 -7.38 12.27
C THR A 11 0.43 -6.56 11.74
N GLY A 12 0.73 -6.58 10.46
CA GLY A 12 1.86 -5.83 9.89
C GLY A 12 1.71 -4.29 9.93
N ILE A 13 0.75 -3.78 10.71
CA ILE A 13 0.32 -2.38 10.78
C ILE A 13 0.97 -1.72 12.00
N GLY A 14 1.42 -0.47 11.87
CA GLY A 14 2.20 0.20 12.91
C GLY A 14 3.68 -0.11 12.80
N LYS A 15 4.21 -0.07 11.57
CA LYS A 15 5.65 -0.21 11.31
C LYS A 15 6.42 0.92 11.98
N ARG A 16 7.71 0.69 12.22
CA ARG A 16 8.60 1.69 12.81
C ARG A 16 9.61 2.14 11.75
N PRO A 17 9.97 3.43 11.71
CA PRO A 17 11.06 3.90 10.87
C PRO A 17 12.36 3.16 11.15
N VAL A 18 13.15 2.94 10.09
CA VAL A 18 14.49 2.34 10.11
C VAL A 18 15.41 3.14 9.18
N ASP A 19 16.72 3.04 9.41
CA ASP A 19 17.71 3.81 8.65
C ASP A 19 17.90 3.30 7.21
N VAL A 20 17.52 2.05 6.94
CA VAL A 20 17.57 1.43 5.62
C VAL A 20 16.53 0.31 5.54
N ILE A 21 15.89 0.18 4.38
CA ILE A 21 15.17 -1.03 4.00
C ILE A 21 15.81 -1.64 2.76
N THR A 22 15.88 -2.98 2.73
CA THR A 22 16.23 -3.74 1.52
C THR A 22 14.96 -4.28 0.91
N VAL A 23 14.77 -4.06 -0.38
CA VAL A 23 13.59 -4.50 -1.13
C VAL A 23 13.95 -5.48 -2.23
N ALA A 24 13.13 -6.51 -2.40
CA ALA A 24 13.21 -7.50 -3.47
C ALA A 24 11.81 -8.01 -3.82
N ASP A 25 11.60 -8.51 -5.04
CA ASP A 25 10.31 -9.14 -5.40
C ASP A 25 10.12 -10.41 -4.56
N PRO A 26 9.08 -10.50 -3.70
CA PRO A 26 8.83 -11.72 -2.94
C PRO A 26 8.24 -12.84 -3.81
N GLY A 27 7.93 -12.57 -5.07
CA GLY A 27 7.23 -13.46 -5.98
C GLY A 27 5.72 -13.50 -5.73
N PRO A 28 5.00 -14.43 -6.38
CA PRO A 28 3.55 -14.53 -6.27
C PRO A 28 3.07 -14.66 -4.83
N LYS A 29 1.86 -14.14 -4.58
CA LYS A 29 1.20 -14.24 -3.27
C LYS A 29 1.12 -15.71 -2.84
N ARG A 30 1.60 -15.97 -1.63
CA ARG A 30 1.52 -17.26 -0.95
C ARG A 30 1.44 -17.04 0.55
N VAL A 31 1.01 -18.07 1.27
CA VAL A 31 0.86 -18.05 2.72
C VAL A 31 1.91 -18.95 3.34
N GLU A 32 2.73 -18.39 4.23
CA GLU A 32 3.76 -19.09 5.00
C GLU A 32 3.39 -18.98 6.48
N ASP A 33 3.00 -20.08 7.12
CA ASP A 33 2.54 -20.11 8.52
C ASP A 33 1.43 -19.09 8.87
N GLY A 34 0.55 -18.81 7.89
CA GLY A 34 -0.52 -17.82 8.01
C GLY A 34 -0.12 -16.38 7.66
N ALA A 35 1.18 -16.11 7.53
CA ALA A 35 1.73 -14.83 7.12
C ALA A 35 1.81 -14.70 5.60
N GLY A 36 1.81 -13.46 5.12
CA GLY A 36 2.07 -13.13 3.72
C GLY A 36 3.56 -12.87 3.49
N VAL A 37 3.97 -12.94 2.23
CA VAL A 37 5.35 -12.68 1.82
C VAL A 37 5.54 -11.20 1.49
N SER A 38 6.50 -10.56 2.16
CA SER A 38 6.80 -9.13 1.99
C SER A 38 7.96 -8.92 1.05
N GLY A 39 7.91 -7.84 0.27
CA GLY A 39 9.05 -7.41 -0.53
C GLY A 39 10.09 -6.64 0.26
N VAL A 40 9.84 -6.34 1.53
CA VAL A 40 10.77 -5.63 2.41
C VAL A 40 11.41 -6.63 3.39
N ALA A 41 12.74 -6.67 3.43
CA ALA A 41 13.47 -7.57 4.33
C ALA A 41 13.15 -7.26 5.79
N GLY A 42 12.84 -8.30 6.57
CA GLY A 42 12.46 -8.18 7.98
C GLY A 42 11.04 -7.68 8.24
N ASP A 43 10.26 -7.43 7.18
CA ASP A 43 8.88 -6.99 7.30
C ASP A 43 7.90 -8.15 7.52
N HIS A 44 6.81 -7.88 8.23
CA HIS A 44 5.79 -8.86 8.59
C HIS A 44 4.43 -8.52 7.97
N ILE A 45 3.77 -9.54 7.41
CA ILE A 45 2.40 -9.44 6.87
C ILE A 45 1.52 -10.46 7.61
N GLY A 46 0.63 -9.97 8.48
CA GLY A 46 -0.14 -10.82 9.39
C GLY A 46 -1.29 -11.64 8.80
N ASP A 47 -1.78 -11.31 7.59
CA ASP A 47 -2.82 -12.07 6.91
C ASP A 47 -2.45 -12.29 5.45
N GLY A 48 -1.71 -13.37 5.20
CA GLY A 48 -1.20 -13.71 3.86
C GLY A 48 -2.27 -14.06 2.83
N ARG A 49 -3.50 -14.35 3.27
CA ARG A 49 -4.60 -14.66 2.33
C ARG A 49 -4.99 -13.43 1.52
N HIS A 50 -4.94 -12.26 2.15
CA HIS A 50 -5.33 -11.00 1.52
C HIS A 50 -4.12 -10.15 1.14
N HIS A 51 -3.01 -10.30 1.86
CA HIS A 51 -1.86 -9.39 1.77
C HIS A 51 -0.55 -10.06 1.32
N GLY A 52 0.30 -9.28 0.68
CA GLY A 52 1.63 -9.69 0.22
C GLY A 52 1.67 -10.22 -1.21
N GLY A 53 2.85 -10.70 -1.61
CA GLY A 53 3.19 -11.03 -2.99
C GLY A 53 3.60 -9.81 -3.81
N SER A 54 4.02 -10.04 -5.06
CA SER A 54 4.60 -9.01 -5.95
C SER A 54 3.74 -7.74 -6.06
N ASP A 55 2.43 -7.88 -6.20
CA ASP A 55 1.50 -6.75 -6.35
C ASP A 55 1.34 -5.89 -5.07
N GLN A 56 1.84 -6.36 -3.93
CA GLN A 56 1.75 -5.69 -2.63
C GLN A 56 3.10 -5.75 -1.88
N ALA A 57 4.20 -5.70 -2.63
CA ALA A 57 5.54 -5.90 -2.10
C ALA A 57 6.00 -4.76 -1.18
N VAL A 58 5.68 -3.51 -1.55
CA VAL A 58 5.99 -2.30 -0.78
C VAL A 58 4.73 -1.42 -0.74
N TYR A 59 4.39 -0.87 0.42
CA TYR A 59 3.28 0.08 0.55
C TYR A 59 3.82 1.50 0.81
N ALA A 60 3.40 2.46 -0.01
CA ALA A 60 3.74 3.87 0.13
C ALA A 60 2.53 4.71 0.52
N PHE A 61 2.75 5.70 1.39
CA PHE A 61 1.73 6.65 1.84
C PHE A 61 2.36 8.03 2.10
N ALA A 62 1.67 9.10 1.71
CA ALA A 62 2.19 10.46 1.83
C ALA A 62 2.15 10.99 3.27
N ARG A 63 3.19 11.68 3.70
CA ARG A 63 3.24 12.35 5.00
C ARG A 63 2.16 13.41 5.12
N GLU A 64 1.89 14.13 4.04
CA GLU A 64 0.89 15.19 3.94
C GLU A 64 -0.53 14.66 4.25
N GLU A 65 -0.83 13.43 3.84
CA GLU A 65 -2.09 12.75 4.16
C GLU A 65 -2.15 12.29 5.61
N LEU A 66 -1.04 11.78 6.17
CA LEU A 66 -0.97 11.48 7.60
C LEU A 66 -1.20 12.74 8.44
N ASP A 67 -0.65 13.88 8.02
CA ASP A 67 -0.83 15.17 8.68
C ASP A 67 -2.27 15.68 8.61
N ALA A 68 -2.94 15.45 7.47
CA ALA A 68 -4.36 15.74 7.33
C ALA A 68 -5.20 14.91 8.32
N TRP A 69 -4.96 13.60 8.38
CA TRP A 69 -5.63 12.71 9.33
C TRP A 69 -5.28 13.05 10.79
N ALA A 70 -4.03 13.38 11.09
CA ALA A 70 -3.60 13.75 12.43
C ALA A 70 -4.35 14.99 12.95
N ARG A 71 -4.52 16.00 12.07
CA ARG A 71 -5.33 17.19 12.37
C ARG A 71 -6.81 16.85 12.58
N GLU A 72 -7.39 16.03 11.71
CA GLU A 72 -8.80 15.61 11.82
C GLU A 72 -9.07 14.79 13.10
N LEU A 73 -8.13 13.94 13.48
CA LEU A 73 -8.26 13.06 14.65
C LEU A 73 -7.77 13.72 15.96
N GLY A 74 -7.13 14.89 15.90
CA GLY A 74 -6.59 15.57 17.07
C GLY A 74 -5.49 14.80 17.79
N ARG A 75 -4.70 13.99 17.06
CA ARG A 75 -3.59 13.21 17.62
C ARG A 75 -2.49 12.99 16.59
N GLU A 76 -1.28 12.77 17.08
CA GLU A 76 -0.15 12.44 16.20
C GLU A 76 -0.33 11.09 15.53
N LEU A 77 0.02 11.04 14.24
CA LEU A 77 0.09 9.82 13.44
C LEU A 77 1.54 9.65 12.95
N PRO A 78 2.34 8.78 13.60
CA PRO A 78 3.73 8.59 13.22
C PRO A 78 3.85 7.83 11.89
N SER A 79 4.97 8.00 11.20
CA SER A 79 5.33 7.18 10.04
C SER A 79 5.27 5.68 10.36
N GLY A 80 4.69 4.90 9.44
CA GLY A 80 4.41 3.47 9.55
C GLY A 80 3.08 3.13 10.20
N ILE A 81 2.33 4.11 10.73
CA ILE A 81 1.10 3.84 11.49
C ILE A 81 -0.01 3.19 10.65
N PHE A 82 -0.06 3.46 9.34
CA PHE A 82 -1.00 2.82 8.41
C PHE A 82 -0.50 1.49 7.87
N GLY A 83 0.70 1.08 8.29
CA GLY A 83 1.36 -0.12 7.81
C GLY A 83 2.12 0.10 6.50
N GLU A 84 2.40 1.34 6.14
CA GLU A 84 3.26 1.71 5.02
C GLU A 84 4.73 1.40 5.32
N ASN A 85 5.44 0.94 4.30
CA ASN A 85 6.89 0.76 4.34
C ASN A 85 7.61 2.07 3.99
N LEU A 86 7.00 2.87 3.10
CA LEU A 86 7.51 4.17 2.66
C LEU A 86 6.53 5.27 3.09
N THR A 87 6.92 6.09 4.05
CA THR A 87 6.27 7.39 4.25
C THR A 87 7.00 8.42 3.38
N THR A 88 6.33 8.93 2.37
CA THR A 88 6.92 9.87 1.40
C THR A 88 6.63 11.33 1.78
N SER A 89 7.34 12.27 1.17
CA SER A 89 7.08 13.71 1.30
C SER A 89 7.40 14.42 0.00
N GLY A 90 6.61 15.44 -0.36
CA GLY A 90 6.80 16.23 -1.58
C GLY A 90 6.34 15.52 -2.87
N ILE A 91 5.64 14.40 -2.75
CA ILE A 91 5.05 13.64 -3.87
C ILE A 91 3.60 13.29 -3.54
N ASP A 92 2.70 13.53 -4.48
CA ASP A 92 1.31 13.06 -4.39
C ASP A 92 1.24 11.58 -4.79
N VAL A 93 1.32 10.69 -3.80
CA VAL A 93 1.25 9.23 -3.99
C VAL A 93 -0.07 8.80 -4.63
N ASP A 94 -1.17 9.48 -4.30
CA ASP A 94 -2.50 9.15 -4.81
C ASP A 94 -2.76 9.73 -6.20
N ALA A 95 -1.90 10.62 -6.71
CA ALA A 95 -1.92 11.06 -8.10
C ALA A 95 -1.26 10.06 -9.07
N SER A 96 -0.61 9.00 -8.55
CA SER A 96 0.02 7.99 -9.40
C SER A 96 -0.97 7.19 -10.23
N GLU A 97 -0.50 6.77 -11.39
CA GLU A 97 -1.18 5.86 -12.28
C GLU A 97 -0.66 4.42 -12.12
N ILE A 98 -1.50 3.45 -12.45
CA ILE A 98 -1.06 2.05 -12.52
C ILE A 98 0.06 1.93 -13.55
N GLY A 99 1.17 1.30 -13.15
CA GLY A 99 2.35 1.15 -13.98
C GLY A 99 3.38 2.28 -13.85
N ASP A 100 3.11 3.35 -13.09
CA ASP A 100 4.13 4.38 -12.86
C ASP A 100 5.38 3.76 -12.26
N VAL A 101 6.55 4.12 -12.79
CA VAL A 101 7.84 3.58 -12.33
C VAL A 101 8.54 4.60 -11.44
N TRP A 102 8.85 4.18 -10.22
CA TRP A 102 9.49 4.99 -9.21
C TRP A 102 10.94 4.55 -9.02
N TYR A 103 11.85 5.51 -9.10
CA TYR A 103 13.26 5.35 -8.79
C TYR A 103 13.52 5.97 -7.42
N VAL A 104 13.94 5.14 -6.47
CA VAL A 104 14.21 5.55 -5.09
C VAL A 104 15.39 4.76 -4.52
N GLY A 105 16.41 5.46 -4.04
CA GLY A 105 17.68 4.85 -3.68
C GLY A 105 18.27 4.06 -4.85
N THR A 106 18.52 2.75 -4.64
CA THR A 106 18.94 1.84 -5.73
C THR A 106 17.81 1.00 -6.33
N ALA A 107 16.62 1.05 -5.71
CA ALA A 107 15.46 0.26 -6.12
C ALA A 107 14.71 0.89 -7.29
N VAL A 108 14.02 0.04 -8.05
CA VAL A 108 13.02 0.44 -9.05
C VAL A 108 11.72 -0.23 -8.69
N LEU A 109 10.67 0.56 -8.53
CA LEU A 109 9.36 0.14 -8.07
C LEU A 109 8.30 0.49 -9.11
N GLU A 110 7.24 -0.31 -9.25
CA GLU A 110 6.13 -0.03 -10.17
C GLU A 110 4.80 0.01 -9.41
N VAL A 111 3.95 1.00 -9.66
CA VAL A 111 2.64 1.16 -9.01
C VAL A 111 1.66 0.07 -9.46
N ARG A 112 1.12 -0.69 -8.51
CA ARG A 112 0.22 -1.84 -8.77
C ARG A 112 -1.22 -1.64 -8.30
N GLY A 113 -1.46 -0.62 -7.50
CA GLY A 113 -2.80 -0.19 -7.13
C GLY A 113 -2.92 0.27 -5.68
N PRO A 114 -4.15 0.51 -5.22
CA PRO A 114 -4.42 1.17 -3.96
C PRO A 114 -4.33 0.22 -2.77
N ARG A 115 -4.18 0.81 -1.59
CA ARG A 115 -4.55 0.14 -0.35
C ARG A 115 -6.08 0.13 -0.18
N VAL A 116 -6.70 -1.04 -0.08
CA VAL A 116 -8.14 -1.18 0.21
C VAL A 116 -8.39 -1.39 1.71
N PRO A 117 -8.90 -0.41 2.48
CA PRO A 117 -8.93 -0.46 3.95
C PRO A 117 -9.66 -1.71 4.49
N CYS A 118 -9.13 -2.31 5.57
CA CYS A 118 -9.64 -3.57 6.14
C CYS A 118 -9.96 -3.47 7.65
N ALA A 119 -10.57 -4.51 8.22
CA ALA A 119 -10.95 -4.54 9.64
C ALA A 119 -9.75 -4.37 10.58
N THR A 120 -8.62 -5.00 10.28
CA THR A 120 -7.38 -4.87 11.06
C THR A 120 -6.85 -3.43 11.09
N PHE A 121 -7.03 -2.70 9.99
CA PHE A 121 -6.68 -1.27 9.94
C PHE A 121 -7.63 -0.43 10.80
N ALA A 122 -8.93 -0.76 10.81
CA ALA A 122 -9.91 -0.12 11.68
C ALA A 122 -9.61 -0.33 13.16
N GLU A 123 -9.29 -1.58 13.55
CA GLU A 123 -8.92 -1.94 14.91
C GLU A 123 -7.68 -1.18 15.37
N ARG A 124 -6.64 -1.09 14.51
CA ARG A 124 -5.43 -0.34 14.80
C ARG A 124 -5.71 1.14 15.06
N MET A 125 -6.59 1.74 14.25
CA MET A 125 -6.91 3.15 14.38
C MET A 125 -7.86 3.42 15.55
N GLY A 126 -8.68 2.45 15.95
CA GLY A 126 -9.59 2.63 17.08
C GLY A 126 -10.67 3.70 16.84
N GLU A 127 -10.88 4.09 15.57
CA GLU A 127 -11.80 5.15 15.18
C GLU A 127 -13.13 4.56 14.70
N ARG A 128 -14.25 5.09 15.22
CA ARG A 128 -15.58 4.63 14.81
C ARG A 128 -15.80 4.96 13.32
N GLY A 129 -16.19 3.95 12.54
CA GLY A 129 -16.45 4.12 11.12
C GLY A 129 -15.21 4.40 10.27
N TRP A 130 -14.01 4.11 10.80
CA TRP A 130 -12.73 4.41 10.15
C TRP A 130 -12.67 3.98 8.68
N VAL A 131 -12.98 2.71 8.38
CA VAL A 131 -12.93 2.17 7.02
C VAL A 131 -13.77 3.00 6.06
N LYS A 132 -14.98 3.41 6.47
CA LYS A 132 -15.88 4.21 5.64
C LYS A 132 -15.33 5.62 5.42
N ARG A 133 -14.82 6.26 6.47
CA ARG A 133 -14.22 7.61 6.39
C ARG A 133 -13.00 7.62 5.48
N PHE A 134 -12.09 6.68 5.70
CA PHE A 134 -10.88 6.53 4.91
C PHE A 134 -11.18 6.20 3.43
N ALA A 135 -12.13 5.29 3.19
CA ALA A 135 -12.59 4.98 1.85
C ALA A 135 -13.25 6.18 1.14
N ALA A 136 -14.03 6.99 1.86
CA ALA A 136 -14.66 8.18 1.32
C ALA A 136 -13.66 9.30 1.01
N HIS A 137 -12.59 9.42 1.79
CA HIS A 137 -11.46 10.33 1.51
C HIS A 137 -10.76 9.96 0.20
N GLY A 138 -10.68 8.66 -0.11
CA GLY A 138 -10.26 8.17 -1.43
C GLY A 138 -8.75 8.26 -1.70
N ARG A 139 -7.97 8.73 -0.72
CA ARG A 139 -6.51 8.88 -0.78
C ARG A 139 -5.88 7.84 0.14
N SER A 140 -5.64 6.65 -0.43
CA SER A 140 -5.23 5.46 0.30
C SER A 140 -3.77 5.08 0.10
N GLY A 141 -3.01 5.85 -0.66
CA GLY A 141 -1.65 5.51 -1.06
C GLY A 141 -1.60 4.33 -2.03
N ALA A 142 -0.38 3.89 -2.33
CA ALA A 142 -0.11 2.95 -3.41
C ALA A 142 0.71 1.75 -2.95
N TYR A 143 0.30 0.56 -3.38
CA TYR A 143 1.15 -0.62 -3.41
C TYR A 143 2.03 -0.61 -4.64
N LEU A 144 3.28 -0.99 -4.42
CA LEU A 144 4.36 -0.99 -5.37
C LEU A 144 4.94 -2.40 -5.49
N GLN A 145 5.17 -2.87 -6.72
CA GLN A 145 5.97 -4.05 -7.01
C GLN A 145 7.44 -3.65 -7.06
N VAL A 146 8.34 -4.56 -6.65
CA VAL A 146 9.78 -4.38 -6.84
C VAL A 146 10.17 -4.89 -8.23
N VAL A 147 10.53 -3.99 -9.13
CA VAL A 147 11.02 -4.31 -10.48
C VAL A 147 12.51 -4.61 -10.45
N ARG A 148 13.27 -3.79 -9.70
CA ARG A 148 14.69 -4.02 -9.45
C ARG A 148 14.95 -3.99 -7.93
N PRO A 149 15.54 -5.05 -7.35
CA PRO A 149 15.92 -5.05 -5.95
C PRO A 149 16.87 -3.89 -5.62
N GLY A 150 16.83 -3.42 -4.38
CA GLY A 150 17.68 -2.33 -3.95
C GLY A 150 17.56 -2.00 -2.48
N GLU A 151 18.26 -0.95 -2.09
CA GLU A 151 18.17 -0.34 -0.76
C GLU A 151 17.57 1.05 -0.88
N ILE A 152 16.77 1.39 0.11
CA ILE A 152 16.13 2.70 0.25
C ILE A 152 16.45 3.23 1.64
N ARG A 153 16.88 4.48 1.73
CA ARG A 153 17.21 5.20 2.96
C ARG A 153 16.34 6.44 3.12
N PRO A 154 16.07 6.89 4.36
CA PRO A 154 15.45 8.18 4.60
C PRO A 154 16.22 9.31 3.88
N GLY A 155 15.49 10.15 3.15
CA GLY A 155 16.05 11.26 2.38
C GLY A 155 16.41 10.93 0.93
N ASP A 156 16.32 9.67 0.49
CA ASP A 156 16.45 9.34 -0.93
C ASP A 156 15.36 10.04 -1.76
N THR A 157 15.78 10.69 -2.85
CA THR A 157 14.86 11.33 -3.80
C THR A 157 14.01 10.27 -4.51
N ILE A 158 12.74 10.59 -4.73
CA ILE A 158 11.83 9.79 -5.55
C ILE A 158 11.70 10.48 -6.91
N ALA A 159 12.14 9.82 -7.97
CA ALA A 159 11.85 10.22 -9.34
C ALA A 159 10.79 9.29 -9.94
N VAL A 160 9.82 9.84 -10.66
CA VAL A 160 8.71 9.10 -11.26
C VAL A 160 8.78 9.19 -12.77
N GLU A 161 8.76 8.04 -13.44
CA GLU A 161 8.48 7.91 -14.86
C GLU A 161 6.99 7.55 -15.02
N PRO A 162 6.18 8.44 -15.61
CA PRO A 162 4.74 8.20 -15.78
C PRO A 162 4.47 7.04 -16.73
N SER A 163 3.51 6.20 -16.40
CA SER A 163 3.10 5.10 -17.29
C SER A 163 2.28 5.56 -18.50
N GLY A 164 1.57 6.69 -18.35
CA GLY A 164 0.61 7.16 -19.33
C GLY A 164 -0.61 6.25 -19.48
N SER A 165 -0.88 5.40 -18.49
CA SER A 165 -2.01 4.46 -18.51
C SER A 165 -3.37 5.17 -18.44
N GLY A 166 -3.42 6.38 -17.89
CA GLY A 166 -4.66 7.10 -17.58
C GLY A 166 -5.48 6.46 -16.47
N LEU A 167 -5.01 5.39 -15.82
CA LEU A 167 -5.69 4.71 -14.73
C LEU A 167 -5.08 5.09 -13.39
N GLY A 168 -5.64 6.13 -12.77
CA GLY A 168 -5.21 6.60 -11.44
C GLY A 168 -5.56 5.62 -10.30
N VAL A 169 -4.70 5.60 -9.27
CA VAL A 169 -4.90 4.82 -8.03
C VAL A 169 -6.29 5.03 -7.39
N PRO A 170 -6.85 6.25 -7.27
CA PRO A 170 -8.17 6.48 -6.68
C PRO A 170 -9.32 5.86 -7.48
N THR A 171 -9.21 5.79 -8.81
CA THR A 171 -10.21 5.11 -9.65
C THR A 171 -10.21 3.62 -9.36
N VAL A 172 -9.04 3.01 -9.25
CA VAL A 172 -8.91 1.59 -8.89
C VAL A 172 -9.43 1.33 -7.47
N LEU A 173 -9.23 2.27 -6.53
CA LEU A 173 -9.77 2.15 -5.17
C LEU A 173 -11.30 2.09 -5.21
N ARG A 174 -11.94 3.05 -5.90
CA ARG A 174 -13.41 3.07 -6.05
C ARG A 174 -13.93 1.80 -6.69
N ALA A 175 -13.24 1.28 -7.72
CA ALA A 175 -13.58 0.00 -8.35
C ALA A 175 -13.62 -1.16 -7.33
N PHE A 176 -12.56 -1.30 -6.50
CA PHE A 176 -12.51 -2.35 -5.48
C PHE A 176 -13.48 -2.13 -4.30
N LEU A 177 -13.93 -0.89 -4.09
CA LEU A 177 -14.97 -0.53 -3.13
C LEU A 177 -16.40 -0.68 -3.70
N GLY A 178 -16.55 -1.09 -4.96
CA GLY A 178 -17.83 -1.46 -5.56
C GLY A 178 -18.49 -0.39 -6.42
N ASP A 179 -17.78 0.67 -6.83
CA ASP A 179 -18.27 1.62 -7.85
C ASP A 179 -18.26 0.94 -9.24
N PRO A 180 -19.43 0.68 -9.86
CA PRO A 180 -19.49 -0.05 -11.14
C PRO A 180 -18.92 0.75 -12.31
N GLY A 181 -19.00 2.08 -12.27
CA GLY A 181 -18.44 2.95 -13.30
C GLY A 181 -16.92 2.91 -13.26
N ALA A 182 -16.35 3.06 -12.05
CA ALA A 182 -14.91 2.95 -11.84
C ALA A 182 -14.39 1.55 -12.19
N ALA A 183 -15.14 0.49 -11.88
CA ALA A 183 -14.78 -0.88 -12.23
C ALA A 183 -14.69 -1.09 -13.75
N ARG A 184 -15.65 -0.55 -14.52
CA ARG A 184 -15.60 -0.59 -16.00
C ARG A 184 -14.39 0.18 -16.52
N THR A 185 -14.19 1.41 -16.07
CA THR A 185 -13.00 2.20 -16.44
C THR A 185 -11.70 1.45 -16.15
N ALA A 186 -11.58 0.84 -14.98
CA ALA A 186 -10.38 0.11 -14.59
C ALA A 186 -10.14 -1.15 -15.46
N ILE A 187 -11.20 -1.89 -15.80
CA ILE A 187 -11.13 -3.02 -16.73
C ILE A 187 -10.75 -2.51 -18.13
N ASP A 188 -11.47 -1.54 -18.68
CA ASP A 188 -11.29 -1.08 -20.06
C ASP A 188 -9.92 -0.45 -20.32
N SER A 189 -9.26 0.08 -19.28
CA SER A 189 -7.92 0.71 -19.38
C SER A 189 -6.81 -0.17 -19.96
N GLY A 190 -6.93 -1.50 -19.87
CA GLY A 190 -5.81 -2.40 -20.21
C GLY A 190 -4.67 -2.45 -19.17
N ALA A 191 -4.61 -1.52 -18.22
CA ALA A 191 -3.45 -1.33 -17.33
C ALA A 191 -3.40 -2.27 -16.11
N LEU A 192 -4.54 -2.78 -15.65
CA LEU A 192 -4.57 -3.71 -14.51
C LEU A 192 -4.01 -5.08 -14.87
N ALA A 193 -3.28 -5.67 -13.92
CA ALA A 193 -2.89 -7.08 -13.94
C ALA A 193 -4.10 -7.99 -14.19
N GLU A 194 -3.89 -9.05 -14.96
CA GLU A 194 -4.98 -9.94 -15.41
C GLU A 194 -5.83 -10.48 -14.26
N HIS A 195 -5.20 -10.94 -13.17
CA HIS A 195 -5.93 -11.46 -12.02
C HIS A 195 -6.78 -10.39 -11.30
N ARG A 196 -6.34 -9.12 -11.29
CA ARG A 196 -7.07 -7.98 -10.70
C ARG A 196 -8.25 -7.58 -11.57
N ARG A 197 -8.05 -7.56 -12.90
CA ARG A 197 -9.11 -7.38 -13.89
C ARG A 197 -10.18 -8.47 -13.75
N ALA A 198 -9.77 -9.74 -13.68
CA ALA A 198 -10.68 -10.86 -13.50
C ALA A 198 -11.43 -10.80 -12.15
N GLU A 199 -10.79 -10.30 -11.09
CA GLU A 199 -11.45 -10.06 -9.80
C GLU A 199 -12.55 -9.00 -9.90
N LEU A 200 -12.29 -7.88 -10.56
CA LEU A 200 -13.29 -6.82 -10.77
C LEU A 200 -14.42 -7.28 -11.69
N ALA A 201 -14.12 -8.03 -12.75
CA ALA A 201 -15.12 -8.52 -13.70
C ALA A 201 -16.18 -9.42 -13.05
N LYS A 202 -15.82 -10.17 -12.00
CA LYS A 202 -16.77 -11.01 -11.24
C LYS A 202 -17.79 -10.21 -10.42
N ARG A 203 -17.58 -8.90 -10.26
CA ARG A 203 -18.40 -8.01 -9.43
C ARG A 203 -19.32 -7.10 -10.26
N LEU A 204 -19.19 -7.13 -11.59
CA LEU A 204 -20.03 -6.43 -12.55
C LEU A 204 -21.15 -7.34 -13.07
#